data_AF-A0A7C2MF82-F1
#
_entry.id   AF-A0A7C2MF82-F1
#
_cell.length_a   1.000
_cell.length_b   1.000
_cell.length_c   1.000
_cell.angle_alpha   90.00
_cell.angle_beta   90.00
_cell.angle_gamma   90.00
#
_symmetry.space_group_name_H-M   'P 1'
#
loop_
_entity.id
_entity.type
_entity.pdbx_description
1 polymer ?
#
loop_
_entity_poly.entity_id
_entity_poly.type
_entity_poly.pdbx_seq_one_letter_code
_entity_poly.pdbx_strand_id
1 'polypeptide(L)'
;MTDSAPKRSSLPRSASANAARGWTRMAERPSRKSYRDPALDLVFDASVFIPYFVSATYREMVEDAMNRGRAYLPAPVLEELYAGTRSRTDKGDVDRIHRRLKVQDRILVPTAEDWANAGLLMARHIRHYGQINPKDHLNDVLIAILASNHGGPLVTENREHFERWRRLLRAVGKSLRLQIVKRSTNHHGTSTN
;
A
#
# COMPACT_ATOMS: atom_id res chain seq x y z
N MET A 1 62.38 41.63 0.71
CA MET A 1 61.08 42.16 1.17
C MET A 1 60.25 42.37 -0.09
N THR A 2 59.19 41.66 -0.43
CA THR A 2 58.40 40.60 0.20
C THR A 2 57.82 39.70 -0.90
N ASP A 3 57.59 38.46 -0.52
CA ASP A 3 57.23 37.26 -1.27
C ASP A 3 55.72 37.18 -1.58
N SER A 4 55.32 36.53 -2.69
CA SER A 4 54.20 35.57 -2.81
C SER A 4 53.54 35.49 -4.20
N ALA A 5 53.43 34.25 -4.67
CA ALA A 5 52.96 33.74 -5.97
C ALA A 5 51.41 33.62 -6.10
N PRO A 6 50.86 33.25 -7.28
CA PRO A 6 49.46 33.49 -7.66
C PRO A 6 48.53 32.29 -7.45
N LYS A 7 47.22 32.53 -7.26
CA LYS A 7 46.19 31.49 -7.30
C LYS A 7 45.48 31.44 -8.66
N ARG A 8 45.61 30.28 -9.32
CA ARG A 8 44.79 29.84 -10.47
C ARG A 8 43.43 29.32 -9.97
N SER A 9 42.37 29.52 -10.74
CA SER A 9 41.26 28.55 -10.79
C SER A 9 40.58 28.54 -12.16
N SER A 10 40.44 27.33 -12.68
CA SER A 10 40.01 26.86 -13.99
C SER A 10 38.50 26.58 -14.10
N LEU A 11 37.95 26.73 -15.31
CA LEU A 11 36.69 26.12 -15.84
C LEU A 11 36.86 24.59 -16.08
N PRO A 12 35.90 23.76 -16.60
CA PRO A 12 34.41 23.73 -16.62
C PRO A 12 33.79 22.31 -16.35
N ARG A 13 32.44 22.19 -16.51
CA ARG A 13 31.61 20.98 -16.85
C ARG A 13 31.61 19.74 -15.92
N SER A 14 30.45 19.43 -15.33
CA SER A 14 29.75 18.12 -15.44
C SER A 14 28.46 18.10 -14.61
N ALA A 15 27.35 17.73 -15.24
CA ALA A 15 26.11 17.34 -14.59
C ALA A 15 26.17 15.83 -14.35
N SER A 16 26.36 15.40 -13.11
CA SER A 16 26.07 14.05 -12.60
C SER A 16 26.45 13.95 -11.13
N ALA A 17 25.73 13.09 -10.41
CA ALA A 17 25.96 12.65 -9.04
C ALA A 17 25.64 13.67 -7.92
N ASN A 18 24.45 13.55 -7.34
CA ASN A 18 24.25 13.57 -5.87
C ASN A 18 22.77 13.33 -5.53
N ALA A 19 22.37 12.06 -5.45
CA ALA A 19 21.15 11.63 -4.78
C ALA A 19 21.44 10.36 -3.95
N ALA A 20 22.51 10.43 -3.15
CA ALA A 20 22.88 9.38 -2.21
C ALA A 20 23.69 9.99 -1.07
N ARG A 21 23.03 10.80 -0.23
CA ARG A 21 23.50 11.24 1.10
C ARG A 21 22.33 11.91 1.82
N GLY A 22 21.72 11.20 2.76
CA GLY A 22 20.59 11.71 3.55
C GLY A 22 19.95 10.67 4.45
N TRP A 23 20.73 9.75 5.01
CA TRP A 23 20.27 8.81 6.04
C TRP A 23 20.99 9.11 7.35
N THR A 24 20.81 10.31 7.91
CA THR A 24 21.06 10.55 9.35
C THR A 24 20.40 11.85 9.81
N ARG A 25 19.65 11.77 10.92
CA ARG A 25 19.00 12.86 11.69
C ARG A 25 17.78 13.53 11.05
N MET A 26 16.60 13.04 11.43
CA MET A 26 15.66 13.82 12.26
C MET A 26 14.61 12.87 12.84
N ALA A 27 14.81 12.52 14.10
CA ALA A 27 13.77 11.98 14.96
C ALA A 27 12.97 13.16 15.51
N GLU A 28 11.97 13.59 14.76
CA GLU A 28 10.86 14.36 15.32
C GLU A 28 9.61 13.50 15.19
N ARG A 29 9.05 13.12 16.35
CA ARG A 29 7.86 12.29 16.48
C ARG A 29 6.64 13.08 16.00
N PRO A 30 5.91 12.66 14.96
CA PRO A 30 4.61 13.21 14.67
C PRO A 30 3.59 12.72 15.72
N SER A 31 2.57 13.53 15.95
CA SER A 31 1.60 13.34 17.03
C SER A 31 0.78 12.05 16.88
N ARG A 32 0.63 11.34 18.01
CA ARG A 32 -0.20 10.13 18.16
C ARG A 32 -1.66 10.45 17.88
N LYS A 33 -2.09 10.34 16.62
CA LYS A 33 -3.50 10.08 16.31
C LYS A 33 -3.76 8.58 16.35
N SER A 34 -4.81 8.22 17.08
CA SER A 34 -5.15 6.89 17.58
C SER A 34 -5.27 5.81 16.50
N TYR A 35 -4.24 4.97 16.35
CA TYR A 35 -4.39 3.66 15.74
C TYR A 35 -4.91 2.68 16.81
N ARG A 36 -6.23 2.61 16.97
CA ARG A 36 -6.89 1.67 17.91
C ARG A 36 -6.79 0.24 17.39
N ASP A 37 -5.68 -0.41 17.71
CA ASP A 37 -5.55 -1.70 18.42
C ASP A 37 -4.15 -2.27 18.12
N PRO A 38 -3.19 -2.19 19.07
CA PRO A 38 -1.80 -2.60 18.84
C PRO A 38 -1.60 -4.11 18.63
N ALA A 39 -2.66 -4.93 18.73
CA ALA A 39 -2.57 -6.39 18.69
C ALA A 39 -3.05 -7.08 17.39
N LEU A 40 -3.62 -6.35 16.42
CA LEU A 40 -4.22 -6.99 15.24
C LEU A 40 -3.25 -7.11 14.06
N ASP A 41 -3.33 -8.25 13.38
CA ASP A 41 -2.78 -8.47 12.03
C ASP A 41 -3.58 -7.66 11.00
N LEU A 42 -2.88 -6.96 10.12
CA LEU A 42 -3.43 -6.01 9.16
C LEU A 42 -3.29 -6.55 7.75
N VAL A 43 -4.40 -6.63 7.02
CA VAL A 43 -4.40 -6.97 5.59
C VAL A 43 -4.43 -5.67 4.80
N PHE A 44 -3.44 -5.46 3.94
CA PHE A 44 -3.30 -4.21 3.22
C PHE A 44 -3.80 -4.31 1.77
N ASP A 45 -4.60 -3.33 1.38
CA ASP A 45 -5.06 -3.10 0.02
C ASP A 45 -4.00 -2.38 -0.84
N ALA A 46 -4.11 -2.48 -2.16
CA ALA A 46 -3.28 -1.75 -3.12
C ALA A 46 -3.42 -0.23 -2.96
N SER A 47 -4.61 0.25 -2.61
CA SER A 47 -4.85 1.68 -2.31
C SER A 47 -3.97 2.22 -1.17
N VAL A 48 -3.37 1.37 -0.35
CA VAL A 48 -2.39 1.76 0.69
C VAL A 48 -0.95 1.56 0.22
N PHE A 49 -0.65 0.43 -0.45
CA PHE A 49 0.71 0.13 -0.88
C PHE A 49 1.19 0.98 -2.06
N ILE A 50 0.32 1.31 -3.02
CA ILE A 50 0.70 2.16 -4.16
C ILE A 50 1.17 3.54 -3.66
N PRO A 51 0.44 4.28 -2.80
CA PRO A 51 0.92 5.54 -2.24
C PRO A 51 2.15 5.40 -1.33
N TYR A 52 2.30 4.26 -0.66
CA TYR A 52 3.52 3.95 0.10
C TYR A 52 4.76 3.94 -0.79
N PHE A 53 4.70 3.32 -1.97
CA PHE A 53 5.81 3.32 -2.91
C PHE A 53 5.98 4.67 -3.61
N VAL A 54 4.89 5.28 -4.08
CA VAL A 54 4.95 6.48 -4.93
C VAL A 54 5.30 7.74 -4.15
N SER A 55 4.73 7.93 -2.96
CA SER A 55 4.81 9.19 -2.21
C SER A 55 5.17 9.01 -0.74
N ALA A 56 5.64 7.82 -0.34
CA ALA A 56 5.90 7.47 1.07
C ALA A 56 4.68 7.70 1.99
N THR A 57 3.48 7.81 1.44
CA THR A 57 2.25 7.94 2.22
C THR A 57 2.03 6.66 3.00
N TYR A 58 1.53 6.75 4.23
CA TYR A 58 1.36 5.60 5.13
C TYR A 58 2.64 4.88 5.57
N ARG A 59 3.83 5.41 5.26
CA ARG A 59 5.12 4.79 5.64
C ARG A 59 5.18 4.37 7.11
N GLU A 60 4.81 5.26 8.03
CA GLU A 60 4.83 4.93 9.47
C GLU A 60 3.96 3.71 9.81
N MET A 61 2.72 3.68 9.32
CA MET A 61 1.79 2.55 9.55
C MET A 61 2.32 1.26 8.93
N VAL A 62 2.71 1.30 7.65
CA VAL A 62 3.11 0.11 6.90
C VAL A 62 4.42 -0.46 7.46
N GLU A 63 5.41 0.39 7.74
CA GLU A 63 6.67 -0.03 8.35
C GLU A 63 6.48 -0.57 9.77
N ASP A 64 5.66 0.07 10.63
CA ASP A 64 5.39 -0.46 11.98
C ASP A 64 4.73 -1.86 11.91
N ALA A 65 3.73 -2.02 11.03
CA ALA A 65 3.07 -3.30 10.84
C ALA A 65 4.05 -4.38 10.33
N MET A 66 4.88 -4.05 9.33
CA MET A 66 5.89 -4.98 8.80
C MET A 66 6.98 -5.31 9.85
N ASN A 67 7.42 -4.34 10.64
CA ASN A 67 8.45 -4.54 11.67
C ASN A 67 7.94 -5.38 12.85
N ARG A 68 6.65 -5.31 13.15
CA ARG A 68 6.00 -6.15 14.16
C ARG A 68 5.52 -7.49 13.64
N GLY A 69 5.72 -7.79 12.34
CA GLY A 69 5.25 -9.05 11.74
C GLY A 69 3.73 -9.16 11.58
N ARG A 70 3.04 -8.01 11.58
CA ARG A 70 1.57 -7.89 11.52
C ARG A 70 1.04 -7.54 10.13
N ALA A 71 1.91 -7.27 9.16
CA ALA A 71 1.48 -6.91 7.81
C ALA A 71 1.26 -8.17 6.96
N TYR A 72 0.07 -8.30 6.39
CA TYR A 72 -0.30 -9.31 5.41
C TYR A 72 -0.65 -8.67 4.07
N LEU A 73 -0.25 -9.33 2.99
CA LEU A 73 -0.45 -8.86 1.63
C LEU A 73 -1.22 -9.91 0.81
N PRO A 74 -2.43 -9.61 0.33
CA PRO A 74 -3.13 -10.46 -0.62
C PRO A 74 -2.32 -10.61 -1.91
N ALA A 75 -2.26 -11.82 -2.46
CA ALA A 75 -1.59 -12.08 -3.73
C ALA A 75 -2.14 -11.24 -4.90
N PRO A 76 -3.47 -10.94 -5.01
CA PRO A 76 -3.97 -9.98 -6.00
C PRO A 76 -3.38 -8.57 -5.85
N VAL A 77 -3.16 -8.09 -4.61
CA VAL A 77 -2.49 -6.80 -4.40
C VAL A 77 -1.03 -6.87 -4.86
N LEU A 78 -0.34 -7.98 -4.60
CA LEU A 78 1.03 -8.17 -5.09
C LEU A 78 1.09 -8.16 -6.62
N GLU A 79 0.11 -8.78 -7.29
CA GLU A 79 -0.05 -8.75 -8.75
C GLU A 79 -0.23 -7.31 -9.27
N GLU A 80 -1.14 -6.53 -8.68
CA GLU A 80 -1.34 -5.12 -9.02
C GLU A 80 -0.08 -4.28 -8.85
N LEU A 81 0.69 -4.53 -7.77
CA LEU A 81 1.95 -3.83 -7.53
C LEU A 81 2.98 -4.13 -8.62
N TYR A 82 3.15 -5.39 -9.04
CA TYR A 82 4.05 -5.72 -10.14
C TYR A 82 3.56 -5.15 -11.47
N ALA A 83 2.26 -5.24 -11.76
CA ALA A 83 1.66 -4.67 -12.96
C ALA A 83 1.87 -3.14 -13.04
N GLY A 84 1.90 -2.46 -11.89
CA GLY A 84 2.14 -1.03 -11.78
C GLY A 84 3.60 -0.57 -11.87
N THR A 85 4.58 -1.49 -11.93
CA THR A 85 6.00 -1.12 -12.00
C THR A 85 6.34 -0.45 -13.33
N ARG A 86 7.04 0.68 -13.30
CA ARG A 86 7.44 1.44 -14.50
C ARG A 86 8.95 1.47 -14.72
N SER A 87 9.72 1.01 -13.74
CA SER A 87 11.18 0.99 -13.79
C SER A 87 11.75 -0.24 -13.09
N ARG A 88 13.05 -0.50 -13.32
CA ARG A 88 13.79 -1.54 -12.57
C ARG A 88 13.84 -1.25 -11.07
N THR A 89 13.86 0.03 -10.69
CA THR A 89 13.84 0.47 -9.29
C THR A 89 12.50 0.13 -8.66
N ASP A 90 11.38 0.47 -9.32
CA ASP A 90 10.02 0.16 -8.84
C ASP A 90 9.86 -1.35 -8.61
N LYS A 91 10.30 -2.15 -9.60
CA LYS A 91 10.30 -3.61 -9.47
C LYS A 91 11.16 -4.08 -8.29
N GLY A 92 12.37 -3.51 -8.12
CA GLY A 92 13.26 -3.84 -7.02
C GLY A 92 12.65 -3.55 -5.64
N ASP A 93 11.84 -2.50 -5.53
CA ASP A 93 11.12 -2.16 -4.32
C ASP A 93 9.97 -3.14 -4.02
N VAL A 94 9.17 -3.51 -5.03
CA VAL A 94 8.14 -4.56 -4.90
C VAL A 94 8.76 -5.92 -4.57
N ASP A 95 9.86 -6.29 -5.23
CA ASP A 95 10.64 -7.50 -5.00
C ASP A 95 11.11 -7.60 -3.53
N ARG A 96 11.53 -6.47 -2.93
CA ARG A 96 11.96 -6.41 -1.53
C ARG A 96 10.82 -6.71 -0.56
N ILE A 97 9.63 -6.12 -0.79
CA ILE A 97 8.45 -6.40 0.04
C ILE A 97 8.00 -7.85 -0.14
N HIS A 98 7.92 -8.33 -1.38
CA HIS A 98 7.53 -9.71 -1.66
C HIS A 98 8.44 -10.71 -0.93
N ARG A 99 9.77 -10.58 -1.04
CA ARG A 99 10.70 -11.48 -0.34
C ARG A 99 10.50 -11.43 1.16
N ARG A 100 10.38 -10.23 1.74
CA ARG A 100 10.19 -10.05 3.19
C ARG A 100 8.94 -10.75 3.68
N LEU A 101 7.78 -10.49 3.06
CA LEU A 101 6.50 -11.06 3.48
C LEU A 101 6.40 -12.56 3.18
N LYS A 102 7.01 -13.03 2.09
CA LYS A 102 7.05 -14.46 1.74
C LYS A 102 7.82 -15.28 2.79
N VAL A 103 8.99 -14.80 3.22
CA VAL A 103 9.79 -15.49 4.26
C VAL A 103 9.03 -15.57 5.60
N GLN A 104 8.11 -14.64 5.86
CA GLN A 104 7.29 -14.60 7.07
C GLN A 104 5.95 -15.33 6.93
N ASP A 105 5.67 -15.97 5.80
CA ASP A 105 4.37 -16.58 5.46
C ASP A 105 3.20 -15.58 5.62
N ARG A 106 3.39 -14.38 5.06
CA ARG A 106 2.45 -13.25 5.15
C ARG A 106 1.81 -12.87 3.81
N ILE A 107 1.91 -13.74 2.81
CA ILE A 107 1.22 -13.58 1.52
C ILE A 107 -0.06 -14.41 1.57
N LEU A 108 -1.22 -13.77 1.44
CA LEU A 108 -2.52 -14.46 1.42
C LEU A 108 -2.85 -14.87 -0.02
N VAL A 109 -2.90 -16.18 -0.28
CA VAL A 109 -3.13 -16.74 -1.63
C VAL A 109 -4.57 -17.27 -1.73
N PRO A 110 -5.34 -16.87 -2.77
CA PRO A 110 -6.67 -17.43 -3.00
C PRO A 110 -6.65 -18.94 -3.22
N THR A 111 -7.51 -19.65 -2.49
CA THR A 111 -7.80 -21.06 -2.71
C THR A 111 -8.81 -21.25 -3.85
N ALA A 112 -8.99 -22.49 -4.33
CA ALA A 112 -10.04 -22.81 -5.30
C ALA A 112 -11.45 -22.42 -4.80
N GLU A 113 -11.71 -22.56 -3.49
CA GLU A 113 -12.97 -22.16 -2.89
C GLU A 113 -13.15 -20.63 -2.91
N ASP A 114 -12.08 -19.86 -2.72
CA ASP A 114 -12.14 -18.39 -2.79
C ASP A 114 -12.51 -17.91 -4.18
N TRP A 115 -12.00 -18.56 -5.23
CA TRP A 115 -12.40 -18.28 -6.61
C TRP A 115 -13.88 -18.58 -6.87
N ALA A 116 -14.38 -19.72 -6.38
CA ALA A 116 -15.80 -20.07 -6.50
C ALA A 116 -16.71 -19.08 -5.75
N ASN A 117 -16.31 -18.71 -4.53
CA ASN A 117 -17.00 -17.70 -3.73
C ASN A 117 -16.98 -16.32 -4.41
N ALA A 118 -15.87 -15.95 -5.06
CA ALA A 118 -15.78 -14.70 -5.81
C ALA A 118 -16.80 -14.65 -6.96
N GLY A 119 -16.91 -15.73 -7.75
CA GLY A 119 -17.92 -15.85 -8.80
C GLY A 119 -19.35 -15.70 -8.27
N LEU A 120 -19.66 -16.36 -7.15
CA LEU A 120 -20.96 -16.28 -6.50
C LEU A 120 -21.28 -14.86 -5.99
N LEU A 121 -20.29 -14.17 -5.42
CA LEU A 121 -20.44 -12.80 -4.93
C LEU A 121 -20.62 -11.81 -6.07
N MET A 122 -19.90 -11.96 -7.19
CA MET A 122 -20.09 -11.14 -8.39
C MET A 122 -21.49 -11.33 -8.98
N ALA A 123 -21.96 -12.57 -9.10
CA ALA A 123 -23.33 -12.84 -9.56
C ALA A 123 -24.39 -12.17 -8.66
N ARG A 124 -24.19 -12.19 -7.34
CA ARG A 124 -25.05 -11.48 -6.38
C ARG A 124 -24.93 -9.96 -6.53
N HIS A 125 -23.72 -9.43 -6.73
CA HIS A 125 -23.54 -8.01 -6.98
C HIS A 125 -24.33 -7.57 -8.21
N ILE A 126 -24.23 -8.30 -9.32
CA ILE A 126 -24.97 -8.01 -10.56
C ILE A 126 -26.47 -7.95 -10.31
N ARG A 127 -26.99 -8.92 -9.55
CA ARG A 127 -28.42 -8.99 -9.22
C ARG A 127 -28.91 -7.82 -8.35
N HIS A 128 -28.09 -7.31 -7.43
CA HIS A 128 -28.51 -6.31 -6.44
C HIS A 128 -28.11 -4.87 -6.78
N TYR A 129 -27.06 -4.69 -7.58
CA TYR A 129 -26.45 -3.38 -7.84
C TYR A 129 -26.27 -3.07 -9.34
N GLY A 130 -26.68 -3.99 -10.22
CA GLY A 130 -26.56 -3.83 -11.67
C GLY A 130 -25.26 -4.36 -12.25
N GLN A 131 -25.16 -4.28 -13.58
CA GLN A 131 -24.07 -4.87 -14.35
C GLN A 131 -22.70 -4.31 -13.94
N ILE A 132 -21.71 -5.18 -13.95
CA ILE A 132 -20.31 -4.86 -13.71
C ILE A 132 -19.44 -5.59 -14.74
N ASN A 133 -18.25 -5.09 -15.00
CA ASN A 133 -17.22 -5.84 -15.72
C ASN A 133 -16.46 -6.71 -14.72
N PRO A 134 -16.52 -8.06 -14.79
CA PRO A 134 -15.89 -8.93 -13.80
C PRO A 134 -14.39 -8.66 -13.61
N LYS A 135 -13.69 -8.25 -14.68
CA LYS A 135 -12.24 -7.95 -14.62
C LYS A 135 -11.92 -6.80 -13.67
N ASP A 136 -12.82 -5.82 -13.55
CA ASP A 136 -12.61 -4.62 -12.76
C ASP A 136 -12.91 -4.84 -11.26
N HIS A 137 -13.46 -5.99 -10.90
CA HIS A 137 -13.94 -6.29 -9.54
C HIS A 137 -13.34 -7.56 -8.94
N LEU A 138 -12.82 -8.45 -9.76
CA LEU A 138 -12.33 -9.76 -9.32
C LEU A 138 -11.27 -9.63 -8.21
N ASN A 139 -10.30 -8.73 -8.38
CA ASN A 139 -9.26 -8.49 -7.39
C ASN A 139 -9.85 -7.98 -6.06
N ASP A 140 -10.73 -6.98 -6.08
CA ASP A 140 -11.37 -6.47 -4.85
C ASP A 140 -12.16 -7.55 -4.11
N VAL A 141 -12.88 -8.40 -4.86
CA VAL A 141 -13.66 -9.50 -4.26
C VAL A 141 -12.72 -10.49 -3.58
N LEU A 142 -11.63 -10.88 -4.24
CA LEU A 142 -10.64 -11.80 -3.67
C LEU A 142 -9.95 -11.20 -2.46
N ILE A 143 -9.58 -9.91 -2.50
CA ILE A 143 -9.00 -9.19 -1.37
C ILE A 143 -9.97 -9.21 -0.17
N ALA A 144 -11.25 -8.93 -0.43
CA ALA A 144 -12.29 -8.94 0.60
C ALA A 144 -12.49 -10.34 1.21
N ILE A 145 -12.48 -11.40 0.38
CA ILE A 145 -12.56 -12.79 0.85
C ILE A 145 -11.32 -13.15 1.68
N LEU A 146 -10.12 -12.87 1.19
CA LEU A 146 -8.86 -13.20 1.87
C LEU A 146 -8.74 -12.49 3.21
N ALA A 147 -9.09 -11.20 3.27
CA ALA A 147 -9.13 -10.46 4.53
C ALA A 147 -10.16 -11.04 5.50
N SER A 148 -11.31 -11.47 5.00
CA SER A 148 -12.32 -12.15 5.82
C SER A 148 -11.84 -13.49 6.37
N ASN A 149 -11.22 -14.33 5.53
CA ASN A 149 -10.67 -15.64 5.92
C ASN A 149 -9.54 -15.51 6.95
N HIS A 150 -8.66 -14.53 6.76
CA HIS A 150 -7.57 -14.24 7.67
C HIS A 150 -8.07 -13.67 9.01
N GLY A 151 -9.21 -12.99 9.01
CA GLY A 151 -9.85 -12.43 10.19
C GLY A 151 -9.36 -11.03 10.55
N GLY A 152 -8.21 -10.56 10.05
CA GLY A 152 -7.69 -9.20 10.24
C GLY A 152 -8.52 -8.10 9.53
N PRO A 153 -8.47 -6.83 9.99
CA PRO A 153 -9.04 -5.73 9.24
C PRO A 153 -8.32 -5.51 7.90
N LEU A 154 -9.11 -5.27 6.86
CA LEU A 154 -8.62 -4.74 5.58
C LEU A 154 -8.39 -3.24 5.71
N VAL A 155 -7.14 -2.82 5.56
CA VAL A 155 -6.72 -1.42 5.53
C VAL A 155 -6.81 -0.91 4.10
N THR A 156 -7.68 0.07 3.86
CA THR A 156 -8.01 0.57 2.51
C THR A 156 -8.44 2.04 2.51
N GLU A 157 -8.20 2.74 1.40
CA GLU A 157 -8.81 4.04 1.10
C GLU A 157 -10.23 3.90 0.49
N ASN A 158 -10.52 2.75 -0.12
CA ASN A 158 -11.70 2.50 -0.96
C ASN A 158 -12.95 2.10 -0.15
N ARG A 159 -13.35 2.95 0.81
CA ARG A 159 -14.47 2.67 1.74
C ARG A 159 -15.72 2.17 1.03
N GLU A 160 -16.23 2.93 0.06
CA GLU A 160 -17.53 2.66 -0.55
C GLU A 160 -17.56 1.33 -1.28
N HIS A 161 -16.44 0.96 -1.91
CA HIS A 161 -16.29 -0.27 -2.66
C HIS A 161 -16.29 -1.49 -1.73
N PHE A 162 -15.42 -1.48 -0.72
CA PHE A 162 -15.34 -2.58 0.24
C PHE A 162 -16.54 -2.67 1.17
N GLU A 163 -17.28 -1.59 1.40
CA GLU A 163 -18.56 -1.63 2.11
C GLU A 163 -19.66 -2.38 1.34
N ARG A 164 -19.63 -2.36 0.00
CA ARG A 164 -20.53 -3.20 -0.81
C ARG A 164 -20.15 -4.67 -0.69
N TRP A 165 -18.87 -4.99 -0.85
CA TRP A 165 -18.40 -6.38 -0.70
C TRP A 165 -18.62 -6.93 0.71
N ARG A 166 -18.39 -6.13 1.75
CA ARG A 166 -18.68 -6.49 3.14
C ARG A 166 -20.13 -6.94 3.35
N ARG A 167 -21.09 -6.28 2.69
CA ARG A 167 -22.51 -6.65 2.76
C ARG A 167 -22.77 -7.98 2.05
N LEU A 168 -22.21 -8.16 0.87
CA LEU A 168 -22.39 -9.38 0.07
C LEU A 168 -21.70 -10.61 0.69
N LEU A 169 -20.54 -10.44 1.35
CA LEU A 169 -19.80 -11.52 2.01
C LEU A 169 -20.63 -12.27 3.06
N ARG A 170 -21.58 -11.59 3.71
CA ARG A 170 -22.49 -12.23 4.67
C ARG A 170 -23.31 -13.37 4.03
N ALA A 171 -23.60 -13.27 2.73
CA ALA A 171 -24.33 -14.31 1.99
C ALA A 171 -23.52 -15.59 1.74
N VAL A 172 -22.22 -15.59 2.04
CA VAL A 172 -21.35 -16.78 2.04
C VAL A 172 -20.79 -17.08 3.43
N GLY A 173 -21.46 -16.59 4.49
CA GLY A 173 -21.05 -16.83 5.88
C GLY A 173 -19.76 -16.09 6.30
N LYS A 174 -19.32 -15.10 5.51
CA LYS A 174 -18.06 -14.37 5.74
C LYS A 174 -18.32 -12.98 6.33
N SER A 175 -17.39 -12.49 7.14
CA SER A 175 -17.42 -11.15 7.74
C SER A 175 -16.12 -10.39 7.48
N LEU A 176 -16.23 -9.16 6.98
CA LEU A 176 -15.07 -8.31 6.69
C LEU A 176 -14.99 -7.15 7.69
N ARG A 177 -13.84 -7.02 8.36
CA ARG A 177 -13.49 -5.84 9.17
C ARG A 177 -12.77 -4.84 8.27
N LEU A 178 -13.16 -3.57 8.34
CA LEU A 178 -12.57 -2.50 7.54
C LEU A 178 -11.87 -1.49 8.45
N GLN A 179 -10.64 -1.14 8.09
CA GLN A 179 -9.91 -0.03 8.66
C GLN A 179 -9.68 1.01 7.57
N ILE A 180 -10.53 2.04 7.57
CA ILE A 180 -10.48 3.05 6.52
C ILE A 180 -9.39 4.08 6.83
N VAL A 181 -8.48 4.27 5.90
CA VAL A 181 -7.47 5.33 5.93
C VAL A 181 -7.82 6.40 4.89
N LYS A 182 -7.37 7.63 5.14
CA LYS A 182 -7.54 8.76 4.20
C LYS A 182 -6.22 9.51 4.13
N ARG A 183 -5.86 10.01 2.94
CA ARG A 183 -4.72 10.92 2.82
C ARG A 183 -5.11 12.25 3.45
N SER A 184 -4.19 12.87 4.18
CA SER A 184 -4.34 14.28 4.54
C SER A 184 -4.26 15.09 3.26
N THR A 185 -5.37 15.65 2.80
CA THR A 185 -5.37 16.65 1.74
C THR A 185 -4.77 17.93 2.31
N ASN A 186 -3.45 18.08 2.22
CA ASN A 186 -2.84 19.38 2.45
C ASN A 186 -3.29 20.31 1.32
N HIS A 187 -4.35 21.08 1.56
CA HIS A 187 -4.63 22.29 0.81
C HIS A 187 -3.45 23.23 1.01
N HIS A 188 -2.51 23.23 0.06
CA HIS A 188 -1.61 24.36 -0.09
C HIS A 188 -2.48 25.51 -0.61
N GLY A 189 -2.96 26.33 0.32
CA GLY A 189 -3.59 27.59 0.01
C GLY A 189 -2.61 28.44 -0.79
N THR A 190 -2.91 28.62 -2.07
CA THR A 190 -2.42 29.78 -2.83
C THR A 190 -3.19 31.00 -2.32
N SER A 191 -2.70 31.59 -1.22
CA SER A 191 -2.86 33.02 -1.01
C SER A 191 -1.79 33.71 -1.86
N THR A 192 -2.17 34.16 -3.04
CA THR A 192 -1.46 35.22 -3.75
C THR A 192 -2.06 36.55 -3.28
N ASN A 193 -1.21 37.38 -2.69
CA ASN A 193 -1.38 38.83 -2.58
C ASN A 193 -1.63 39.46 -3.95
#